data_AF-A0A0B5QPD7-F1
#
_entry.id   AF-A0A0B5QPD7-F1
#
_cell.length_a   1.000
_cell.length_b   1.000
_cell.length_c   1.000
_cell.angle_alpha   90.00
_cell.angle_beta   90.00
_cell.angle_gamma   90.00
#
_symmetry.space_group_name_H-M   'P 1'
#
loop_
_entity.id
_entity.type
_entity.pdbx_description
1 polymer ?
#
loop_
_entity_poly.entity_id
_entity_poly.type
_entity_poly.pdbx_seq_one_letter_code
_entity_poly.pdbx_strand_id
1 'polypeptide(L)' 'MKKYRDSIGVDVGIKGLAICTNGMTFKNINKTRLVKKLEKRLRRLQRKISRKYELNKEGRKFVKTSNIIKLEKQIILLQ' A
#
# COMPACT_ATOMS: atom_id res chain seq x y z
N MET A 1 -21.59 43.32 -2.93
CA MET A 1 -20.33 42.89 -2.27
C MET A 1 -19.90 41.55 -2.82
N LYS A 2 -18.68 41.45 -3.38
CA LYS A 2 -18.12 40.18 -3.86
C LYS A 2 -17.87 39.28 -2.65
N LYS A 3 -18.52 38.12 -2.59
CA LYS A 3 -18.22 37.07 -1.62
C LYS A 3 -16.88 36.46 -2.03
N TYR A 4 -15.77 36.94 -1.46
CA TYR A 4 -14.50 36.25 -1.60
C TYR A 4 -14.71 34.86 -1.01
N ARG A 5 -14.46 33.81 -1.81
CA ARG A 5 -14.36 32.46 -1.24
C ARG A 5 -13.22 32.53 -0.23
N ASP A 6 -13.50 32.22 1.03
CA ASP A 6 -12.50 32.23 2.08
C ASP A 6 -11.30 31.39 1.62
N SER A 7 -10.15 32.04 1.44
CA SER A 7 -8.92 31.36 1.06
C SER A 7 -8.45 30.51 2.24
N ILE A 8 -8.33 29.20 2.03
CA ILE A 8 -7.88 28.25 3.06
C ILE A 8 -6.39 27.96 2.85
N GLY A 9 -5.59 28.15 3.91
CA GLY A 9 -4.21 27.67 3.95
C GLY A 9 -4.19 26.19 4.33
N VAL A 10 -3.39 25.39 3.61
CA VAL A 10 -3.24 23.94 3.85
C VAL A 10 -1.76 23.62 4.03
N ASP A 11 -1.42 23.03 5.18
CA ASP A 11 -0.10 22.46 5.44
C ASP A 11 -0.17 20.94 5.34
N VAL A 12 0.68 20.32 4.52
CA VAL A 12 0.67 18.88 4.20
C VAL A 12 1.88 18.22 4.85
N GLY A 13 1.66 17.16 5.63
CA GLY A 13 2.69 16.58 6.48
C GLY A 13 2.82 15.06 6.47
N ILE A 14 3.94 14.56 6.98
CA ILE A 14 4.16 13.12 7.20
C ILE A 14 3.45 12.66 8.48
N LYS A 15 3.37 13.53 9.50
CA LYS A 15 2.74 13.21 10.80
C LYS A 15 1.24 13.02 10.66
N GLY A 16 0.54 14.04 10.14
CA GLY A 16 -0.86 14.02 9.69
C GLY A 16 -0.93 14.49 8.24
N LEU A 17 -1.93 14.04 7.48
CA LEU A 17 -2.02 14.27 6.04
C LEU A 17 -2.08 15.77 5.72
N ALA A 18 -2.99 16.50 6.37
CA ALA A 18 -3.10 17.94 6.18
C ALA A 18 -3.69 18.64 7.42
N ILE A 19 -3.27 19.88 7.66
CA ILE A 19 -3.84 20.79 8.66
C ILE A 19 -4.24 22.07 7.94
N CYS A 20 -5.49 22.51 8.15
CA CYS A 20 -6.05 23.66 7.46
C CYS A 20 -6.28 24.84 8.42
N THR A 21 -6.15 26.06 7.93
CA THR A 21 -6.34 27.29 8.73
C THR A 21 -7.77 27.48 9.23
N ASN A 22 -8.73 26.76 8.66
CA ASN A 22 -10.13 26.71 9.12
C ASN A 22 -10.38 25.70 10.26
N GLY A 23 -9.32 25.13 10.85
CA GLY A 23 -9.40 24.18 11.96
C GLY A 23 -9.63 22.72 11.55
N MET A 24 -9.81 22.43 10.25
CA MET A 24 -9.91 21.05 9.78
C MET A 24 -8.56 20.34 9.83
N THR A 25 -8.57 19.08 10.27
CA THR A 25 -7.36 18.24 10.30
C THR A 25 -7.63 16.88 9.65
N PHE A 26 -6.70 16.45 8.82
CA PHE A 26 -6.77 15.21 8.06
C PHE A 26 -5.71 14.24 8.54
N LYS A 27 -6.15 13.04 8.96
CA LYS A 27 -5.25 11.99 9.44
C LYS A 27 -4.55 11.29 8.28
N ASN A 28 -3.34 10.81 8.51
CA ASN A 28 -2.59 10.04 7.52
C ASN A 28 -3.15 8.60 7.42
N ILE A 29 -3.72 8.26 6.26
CA ILE A 29 -4.31 6.95 5.96
C ILE A 29 -3.30 5.80 6.06
N ASN A 30 -2.02 6.04 5.73
CA ASN A 30 -0.96 5.04 5.78
C ASN A 30 -0.66 4.58 7.22
N LYS A 31 -1.03 5.39 8.22
CA LYS A 31 -0.85 5.03 9.63
C LYS A 31 -2.00 4.19 10.19
N THR A 32 -3.09 4.02 9.44
CA THR A 32 -4.25 3.24 9.88
C THR A 32 -3.91 1.76 10.07
N ARG A 33 -4.65 1.09 10.96
CA ARG A 33 -4.48 -0.35 11.21
C ARG A 33 -4.74 -1.19 9.96
N LEU A 34 -5.68 -0.76 9.12
CA LEU A 34 -6.06 -1.47 7.90
C LEU A 34 -4.92 -1.43 6.87
N VAL A 35 -4.40 -0.24 6.53
CA VAL A 35 -3.28 -0.12 5.57
C VAL A 35 -2.04 -0.87 6.05
N LYS A 36 -1.66 -0.72 7.33
CA LYS A 36 -0.53 -1.48 7.92
C LYS A 36 -0.72 -2.99 7.85
N LYS A 37 -1.96 -3.50 8.00
CA LYS A 37 -2.26 -4.94 7.88
C LYS A 37 -2.14 -5.41 6.43
N LEU A 38 -2.65 -4.63 5.47
CA LEU A 38 -2.55 -4.93 4.04
C LEU A 38 -1.09 -4.97 3.59
N GLU A 39 -0.29 -3.96 3.93
CA GLU A 39 1.14 -3.94 3.61
C GLU A 39 1.89 -5.12 4.22
N LYS A 40 1.61 -5.48 5.49
CA LYS A 40 2.20 -6.65 6.14
C LYS A 40 1.83 -7.94 5.40
N ARG A 41 0.58 -8.05 4.94
CA ARG A 41 0.11 -9.21 4.16
C ARG A 41 0.81 -9.27 2.80
N LEU A 42 0.91 -8.14 2.09
CA LEU A 42 1.63 -8.04 0.82
C LEU A 42 3.09 -8.50 0.97
N ARG A 43 3.82 -7.96 1.95
CA ARG A 43 5.22 -8.37 2.24
C ARG A 43 5.34 -9.87 2.54
N ARG A 44 4.38 -10.46 3.27
CA ARG A 44 4.38 -11.90 3.57
C ARG A 44 4.14 -12.76 2.32
N LEU A 45 3.24 -12.33 1.45
CA LEU A 45 2.95 -13.03 0.18
C LEU A 45 4.15 -12.95 -0.78
N GLN A 46 4.77 -11.78 -0.92
CA GLN A 46 5.98 -11.59 -1.72
C GLN A 46 7.15 -12.47 -1.23
N ARG A 47 7.35 -12.58 0.09
CA ARG A 47 8.35 -13.52 0.65
C ARG A 47 8.00 -14.99 0.39
N LYS A 48 6.71 -15.35 0.52
CA LYS A 48 6.23 -16.71 0.26
C LYS A 48 6.44 -17.10 -1.20
N ILE A 49 6.16 -16.20 -2.14
CA ILE A 49 6.30 -16.49 -3.56
C ILE A 49 7.77 -16.55 -3.99
N SER A 50 8.62 -15.64 -3.50
CA SER A 50 10.07 -15.67 -3.76
C SER A 50 10.68 -17.00 -3.33
N ARG A 51 10.39 -17.48 -2.12
CA ARG A 51 10.85 -18.81 -1.67
C ARG A 51 10.34 -19.95 -2.55
N LYS A 52 9.10 -19.86 -3.04
CA LYS A 52 8.55 -20.90 -3.94
C LYS A 52 9.23 -20.88 -5.30
N TYR A 53 9.56 -19.71 -5.82
CA TYR A 53 10.35 -19.60 -7.05
C TYR A 53 11.71 -20.27 -6.89
N GLU A 54 12.47 -19.92 -5.84
CA GLU A 54 13.77 -20.56 -5.59
C GLU A 54 13.68 -22.07 -5.43
N LEU A 55 12.65 -22.58 -4.74
CA LEU A 55 12.45 -24.03 -4.58
C LEU A 55 12.02 -24.75 -5.87
N ASN A 56 11.34 -24.08 -6.80
CA ASN A 56 10.92 -24.64 -8.09
C ASN A 56 11.90 -24.26 -9.22
N LYS A 57 13.15 -23.95 -8.86
CA LYS A 57 14.19 -23.67 -9.83
C LYS A 57 14.76 -24.98 -10.37
N GLU A 58 14.65 -25.17 -11.68
CA GLU A 58 15.21 -26.29 -12.42
C GLU A 58 16.34 -25.77 -13.31
N GLY A 59 17.57 -25.91 -12.82
CA GLY A 59 18.76 -25.36 -13.46
C GLY A 59 18.70 -23.82 -13.57
N ARG A 60 18.56 -23.31 -14.79
CA ARG A 60 18.46 -21.86 -15.09
C ARG A 60 17.02 -21.36 -15.20
N LYS A 61 16.01 -22.23 -15.09
CA LYS A 61 14.61 -21.89 -15.29
C LYS A 61 13.83 -21.98 -13.99
N PHE A 62 12.85 -21.11 -13.84
CA PHE A 62 11.89 -21.16 -12.75
C PHE A 62 10.58 -21.79 -13.26
N VAL A 63 10.18 -22.91 -12.67
CA VAL A 63 8.96 -23.61 -13.06
C VAL A 63 7.79 -23.11 -12.21
N LYS A 64 6.77 -22.53 -12.88
CA LYS A 64 5.57 -22.06 -12.18
C LYS A 64 4.62 -23.21 -11.92
N THR A 65 4.28 -23.41 -10.64
CA THR A 65 3.18 -24.29 -10.24
C THR A 65 1.88 -23.52 -10.16
N SER A 66 0.73 -24.22 -10.18
CA SER A 66 -0.59 -23.61 -9.96
C SER A 66 -0.66 -22.80 -8.66
N ASN A 67 0.06 -23.23 -7.62
CA ASN A 67 0.16 -22.52 -6.34
C ASN A 67 0.94 -21.20 -6.45
N ILE A 68 1.99 -21.13 -7.28
CA ILE A 68 2.72 -19.89 -7.55
C ILE A 68 1.78 -18.91 -8.26
N ILE A 69 1.08 -19.36 -9.31
CA ILE A 69 0.14 -18.53 -10.07
C ILE A 69 -0.99 -17.98 -9.17
N LYS A 70 -1.54 -18.82 -8.28
CA LYS A 70 -2.54 -18.39 -7.29
C LYS A 70 -1.99 -17.29 -6.37
N LEU A 71 -0.73 -17.40 -5.93
CA LEU A 71 -0.10 -16.39 -5.09
C LEU A 71 0.20 -15.09 -5.85
N GLU A 72 0.59 -15.15 -7.13
CA GLU A 72 0.76 -13.96 -7.97
C GLU A 72 -0.54 -13.16 -8.06
N LYS A 73 -1.65 -13.84 -8.35
CA LYS A 73 -2.98 -13.21 -8.38
C LYS A 73 -3.34 -12.55 -7.06
N GLN A 74 -3.03 -13.18 -5.92
CA GLN A 74 -3.27 -12.59 -4.60
C GLN A 74 -2.40 -11.37 -4.31
N ILE A 75 -1.18 -11.31 -4.85
CA ILE A 75 -0.29 -10.15 -4.72
C ILE A 75 -0.82 -8.99 -5.56
N ILE A 76 -1.23 -9.23 -6.80
CA ILE A 76 -1.79 -8.22 -7.71
C ILE A 76 -3.03 -7.56 -7.10
N LEU A 77 -3.91 -8.32 -6.45
CA LEU A 77 -5.10 -7.78 -5.78
C LEU A 77 -4.81 -6.90 -4.55
N LEU A 78 -3.55 -6.86 -4.08
CA LEU A 78 -3.10 -6.09 -2.92
C LEU A 78 -2.12 -4.97 -3.30
N GLN A 79 -1.82 -4.80 -4.60
CA GLN A 79 -1.01 -3.72 -5.17
C GLN A 79 -1.94 -2.69 -5.81
#